data_AF-A0A3M0Y6E7-F1
#
_entry.id   AF-A0A3M0Y6E7-F1
#
_cell.length_a   1.000
_cell.length_b   1.000
_cell.length_c   1.000
_cell.angle_alpha   90.00
_cell.angle_beta   90.00
_cell.angle_gamma   90.00
#
_symmetry.space_group_name_H-M   'P 1'
#
loop_
_entity.id
_entity.type
_entity.pdbx_description
1 polymer ?
#
loop_
_entity_poly.entity_id
_entity_poly.type
_entity_poly.pdbx_seq_one_letter_code
_entity_poly.pdbx_strand_id
1 'polypeptide(L)'
;MCSVDQIKHLPATEFVFSSRFFCCSLLRTNDKSVRQVPRQTPTKLGIKLRRIRKHFNFTLDEMAKAIGRYETGRRSRIHEWETGKRQPDLTSLLAYARLVGVSTDVLIDDNQELELED
;
A
#
# COMPACT_ATOMS: atom_id res chain seq x y z
N MET A 1 -20.96 -9.48 -29.17
CA MET A 1 -21.66 -10.42 -28.26
C MET A 1 -20.83 -11.68 -28.20
N CYS A 2 -20.12 -11.91 -27.09
CA CYS A 2 -19.67 -13.26 -26.71
C CYS A 2 -20.15 -13.44 -25.28
N SER A 3 -21.09 -14.36 -25.12
CA SER A 3 -21.82 -14.63 -23.89
C SER A 3 -20.89 -15.06 -22.77
N VAL A 4 -21.15 -14.46 -21.61
CA VAL A 4 -20.72 -14.90 -20.29
C VAL A 4 -21.50 -16.17 -19.98
N ASP A 5 -20.98 -17.35 -20.29
CA ASP A 5 -21.54 -18.61 -19.79
C ASP A 5 -20.49 -19.71 -19.72
N GLN A 6 -20.53 -20.42 -18.60
CA GLN A 6 -19.86 -21.70 -18.29
C GLN A 6 -18.51 -21.65 -17.55
N ILE A 7 -18.55 -21.18 -16.31
CA ILE A 7 -17.80 -21.85 -15.24
C ILE A 7 -18.80 -22.18 -14.13
N LYS A 8 -19.51 -23.30 -14.28
CA LYS A 8 -20.30 -23.92 -13.22
C LYS A 8 -20.04 -25.42 -13.26
N HIS A 9 -19.67 -25.95 -12.10
CA HIS A 9 -19.52 -27.36 -11.73
C HIS A 9 -18.18 -28.04 -12.05
N LEU A 10 -17.32 -28.09 -11.04
CA LEU A 10 -16.74 -29.36 -10.63
C LEU A 10 -16.92 -29.57 -9.11
N PRO A 11 -17.28 -30.80 -8.68
CA PRO A 11 -17.71 -31.09 -7.31
C PRO A 11 -16.54 -31.17 -6.33
N ALA A 12 -16.76 -30.62 -5.13
CA ALA A 12 -15.92 -30.85 -3.98
C ALA A 12 -16.24 -32.24 -3.39
N THR A 13 -15.41 -33.24 -3.66
CA THR A 13 -15.22 -34.42 -2.80
C THR A 13 -14.04 -35.26 -3.29
N GLU A 14 -13.26 -35.77 -2.33
CA GLU A 14 -12.22 -36.80 -2.44
C GLU A 14 -10.78 -36.34 -2.75
N PHE A 15 -10.17 -35.68 -1.76
CA PHE A 15 -8.72 -35.80 -1.54
C PHE A 15 -8.48 -36.81 -0.43
N VAL A 16 -8.23 -38.06 -0.81
CA VAL A 16 -7.84 -39.12 0.13
C VAL A 16 -6.45 -38.79 0.65
N PHE A 17 -6.39 -38.41 1.93
CA PHE A 17 -5.18 -38.21 2.71
C PHE A 17 -4.43 -39.55 2.84
N SER A 18 -3.56 -39.86 1.87
CA SER A 18 -2.61 -40.95 2.03
C SER A 18 -1.47 -40.49 2.93
N SER A 19 -1.61 -40.88 4.20
CA SER A 19 -0.66 -40.64 5.28
C SER A 19 0.65 -41.38 5.00
N ARG A 20 1.61 -40.68 4.39
CA ARG A 20 3.03 -40.96 4.55
C ARG A 20 3.76 -39.66 4.80
N PHE A 21 3.91 -39.37 6.08
CA PHE A 21 5.06 -38.71 6.67
C PHE A 21 6.30 -38.82 5.77
N PHE A 22 6.59 -37.73 5.04
CA PHE A 22 7.97 -37.35 4.83
C PHE A 22 8.18 -36.06 5.61
N CYS A 23 8.82 -36.24 6.76
CA CYS A 23 9.44 -35.20 7.55
C CYS A 23 10.36 -34.38 6.64
N CYS A 24 9.89 -33.23 6.16
CA CYS A 24 10.76 -32.22 5.56
C CYS A 24 10.96 -31.07 6.56
N SER A 25 11.51 -31.40 7.72
CA SER A 25 11.95 -30.43 8.74
C SER A 25 13.27 -29.73 8.36
N LEU A 26 13.52 -29.51 7.06
CA LEU A 26 14.84 -29.10 6.56
C LEU A 26 14.83 -28.26 5.28
N LEU A 27 13.79 -27.44 5.07
CA LEU A 27 13.87 -26.31 4.14
C LEU A 27 13.71 -24.97 4.87
N ARG A 28 14.56 -24.74 5.87
CA ARG A 28 14.91 -23.37 6.28
C ARG A 28 16.24 -23.03 5.62
N THR A 29 16.20 -22.71 4.32
CA THR A 29 17.32 -22.09 3.63
C THR A 29 17.51 -20.70 4.23
N ASN A 30 18.42 -20.60 5.21
CA ASN A 30 18.96 -19.33 5.68
C ASN A 30 19.96 -18.82 4.63
N ASP A 31 19.43 -18.47 3.46
CA ASP A 31 20.22 -17.88 2.39
C ASP A 31 20.51 -16.42 2.74
N LYS A 32 21.65 -16.19 3.36
CA LYS A 32 22.16 -14.86 3.71
C LYS A 32 22.70 -14.08 2.50
N SER A 33 22.48 -14.54 1.26
CA SER A 33 23.01 -13.89 0.05
C SER A 33 22.06 -12.88 -0.61
N VAL A 34 20.83 -12.69 -0.11
CA VAL A 34 19.93 -11.67 -0.65
C VAL A 34 20.51 -10.27 -0.39
N ARG A 35 21.14 -9.70 -1.43
CA ARG A 35 21.56 -8.29 -1.42
C ARG A 35 20.32 -7.44 -1.19
N GLN A 36 20.28 -6.71 -0.07
CA GLN A 36 19.23 -5.75 0.20
C GLN A 36 19.40 -4.56 -0.77
N VAL A 37 18.73 -4.62 -1.91
CA VAL A 37 18.65 -3.49 -2.84
C VAL A 37 17.86 -2.39 -2.13
N PRO A 38 18.34 -1.12 -2.13
CA PRO A 38 17.57 -0.02 -1.57
C PRO A 38 16.20 0.01 -2.25
N ARG A 39 15.15 0.10 -1.44
CA ARG A 39 13.78 0.15 -1.95
C ARG A 39 13.65 1.37 -2.86
N GLN A 40 13.19 1.16 -4.09
CA GLN A 40 12.89 2.25 -5.00
C GLN A 40 11.76 3.09 -4.40
N THR A 41 12.01 4.38 -4.22
CA THR A 41 11.05 5.31 -3.62
C THR A 41 10.73 6.44 -4.60
N PRO A 42 9.45 6.71 -4.90
CA PRO A 42 9.10 7.84 -5.75
C PRO A 42 9.53 9.16 -5.10
N THR A 43 10.13 10.03 -5.90
CA THR A 43 10.77 11.26 -5.41
C THR A 43 9.74 12.33 -5.07
N LYS A 44 8.63 12.39 -5.81
CA LYS A 44 7.59 13.42 -5.65
C LYS A 44 6.48 13.05 -4.68
N LEU A 45 6.43 11.80 -4.22
CA LEU A 45 5.34 11.32 -3.37
C LEU A 45 5.13 12.20 -2.13
N GLY A 46 6.20 12.52 -1.38
CA GLY A 46 6.08 13.35 -0.17
C GLY A 46 5.51 14.76 -0.45
N ILE A 47 5.91 15.36 -1.58
CA ILE A 47 5.42 16.67 -2.03
C ILE A 47 3.93 16.59 -2.36
N LYS A 48 3.48 15.53 -3.06
CA LYS A 48 2.06 15.30 -3.38
C LYS A 48 1.22 15.15 -2.11
N LEU A 49 1.66 14.35 -1.14
CA LEU A 49 0.95 14.17 0.13
C LEU A 49 0.84 15.50 0.91
N ARG A 50 1.89 16.32 0.90
CA ARG A 50 1.88 17.65 1.51
C ARG A 50 0.90 18.59 0.81
N ARG A 51 0.81 18.52 -0.53
CA ARG A 51 -0.14 19.32 -1.32
C ARG A 51 -1.58 18.97 -0.95
N ILE A 52 -1.90 17.68 -0.86
CA ILE A 52 -3.22 17.20 -0.40
C ILE A 52 -3.55 17.76 0.98
N ARG A 53 -2.64 17.67 1.95
CA ARG A 53 -2.90 18.19 3.29
C ARG A 53 -3.19 19.69 3.29
N LYS A 54 -2.42 20.46 2.51
CA LYS A 54 -2.59 21.91 2.41
C LYS A 54 -3.88 22.30 1.70
N HIS A 55 -4.32 21.54 0.71
CA HIS A 55 -5.58 21.76 -0.01
C HIS A 55 -6.77 21.76 0.97
N PHE A 56 -6.84 20.79 1.88
CA PHE A 56 -7.87 20.75 2.92
C PHE A 56 -7.58 21.66 4.13
N ASN A 57 -6.54 22.50 4.10
CA ASN A 57 -6.08 23.32 5.22
C ASN A 57 -5.84 22.54 6.54
N PHE A 58 -5.50 21.26 6.46
CA PHE A 58 -5.30 20.43 7.65
C PHE A 58 -3.92 20.63 8.29
N THR A 59 -3.90 20.63 9.61
CA THR A 59 -2.68 20.40 10.39
C THR A 59 -2.18 18.97 10.23
N LEU A 60 -0.94 18.69 10.63
CA LEU A 60 -0.39 17.32 10.61
C LEU A 60 -1.22 16.35 11.47
N ASP A 61 -1.83 16.85 12.55
CA ASP A 61 -2.66 16.01 13.45
C ASP A 61 -4.00 15.67 12.83
N GLU A 62 -4.65 16.66 12.22
CA GLU A 62 -5.94 16.50 11.54
C GLU A 62 -5.78 15.58 10.33
N MET A 63 -4.70 15.75 9.57
CA MET A 63 -4.45 14.86 8.44
C MET A 63 -4.30 13.41 8.88
N ALA A 64 -3.59 13.15 9.98
CA ALA A 64 -3.48 11.81 10.55
C ALA A 64 -4.85 11.24 10.96
N LYS A 65 -5.74 12.06 11.54
CA LYS A 65 -7.10 11.64 11.89
C LYS A 65 -7.93 11.33 10.63
N ALA A 66 -7.81 12.15 9.60
CA ALA A 66 -8.55 12.01 8.36
C ALA A 66 -8.24 10.68 7.65
N ILE A 67 -6.98 10.23 7.70
CA ILE A 67 -6.57 8.93 7.16
C ILE A 67 -6.77 7.76 8.14
N GLY A 68 -7.44 7.97 9.29
CA GLY A 68 -7.77 6.93 10.26
C GLY A 68 -6.62 6.49 11.17
N ARG A 69 -5.57 7.31 11.34
CA ARG A 69 -4.46 7.01 12.26
C ARG A 69 -4.64 7.72 13.59
N TYR A 70 -4.81 6.93 14.66
CA TYR A 70 -4.99 7.43 16.03
C TYR A 70 -3.84 7.10 16.99
N GLU A 71 -2.77 6.47 16.46
CA GLU A 71 -1.59 6.06 17.23
C GLU A 71 -0.81 7.25 17.81
N THR A 72 -0.11 7.00 18.93
CA THR A 72 0.86 7.95 19.50
C THR A 72 1.99 8.18 18.49
N GLY A 73 2.30 9.45 18.20
CA GLY A 73 3.33 9.81 17.22
C GLY A 73 2.84 9.95 15.78
N ARG A 74 1.52 9.87 15.53
CA ARG A 74 0.92 10.04 14.20
C ARG A 74 1.35 11.30 13.45
N ARG A 75 1.50 12.45 14.12
CA ARG A 75 2.03 13.69 13.54
C ARG A 75 3.43 13.52 12.94
N SER A 76 4.32 12.84 13.66
CA SER A 76 5.70 12.59 13.20
C SER A 76 5.69 11.74 11.94
N ARG A 77 4.82 10.73 11.88
CA ARG A 77 4.69 9.85 10.70
C ARG A 77 4.25 10.60 9.46
N ILE A 78 3.22 11.45 9.57
CA ILE A 78 2.80 12.31 8.44
C ILE A 78 3.96 13.20 7.99
N HIS A 79 4.65 13.85 8.92
CA HIS A 79 5.79 14.70 8.61
C HIS A 79 6.94 13.93 7.93
N GLU A 80 7.28 12.73 8.41
CA GLU A 80 8.29 11.87 7.80
C GLU A 80 7.92 11.46 6.36
N TRP A 81 6.64 11.24 6.09
CA TRP A 81 6.14 10.95 4.75
C TRP A 81 6.21 12.18 3.83
N GLU A 82 5.76 13.34 4.31
CA GLU A 82 5.80 14.60 3.56
C GLU A 82 7.24 15.03 3.22
N THR A 83 8.19 14.72 4.09
CA THR A 83 9.62 15.01 3.89
C THR A 83 10.37 13.93 3.14
N GLY A 84 9.72 12.80 2.81
CA GLY A 84 10.35 11.67 2.13
C GLY A 84 11.33 10.87 2.98
N LYS A 85 11.44 11.15 4.29
CA LYS A 85 12.29 10.38 5.22
C LYS A 85 11.81 8.94 5.38
N ARG A 86 10.50 8.72 5.23
CA ARG A 86 9.88 7.41 5.34
C ARG A 86 8.79 7.27 4.29
N GLN A 87 8.56 6.04 3.82
CA GLN A 87 7.41 5.75 2.96
C GLN A 87 6.14 5.48 3.80
N PRO A 88 4.98 5.91 3.30
CA PRO A 88 3.70 5.47 3.83
C PRO A 88 3.46 3.99 3.54
N ASP A 89 2.68 3.35 4.40
CA ASP A 89 2.08 2.04 4.17
C ASP A 89 1.00 2.14 3.08
N LEU A 90 0.76 1.04 2.37
CA LEU A 90 -0.22 0.98 1.27
C LEU A 90 -1.63 1.36 1.74
N THR A 91 -1.99 0.99 2.97
CA THR A 91 -3.26 1.35 3.62
C THR A 91 -3.40 2.86 3.81
N SER A 92 -2.37 3.54 4.32
CA SER A 92 -2.39 5.01 4.43
C SER A 92 -2.42 5.64 3.05
N LEU A 93 -1.61 5.17 2.09
CA LEU A 93 -1.58 5.72 0.74
C LEU A 93 -2.93 5.61 0.01
N LEU A 94 -3.62 4.48 0.17
CA LEU A 94 -4.98 4.29 -0.31
C LEU A 94 -5.97 5.26 0.38
N ALA A 95 -5.81 5.51 1.68
CA ALA A 95 -6.63 6.48 2.39
C ALA A 95 -6.44 7.91 1.86
N TYR A 96 -5.20 8.31 1.55
CA TYR A 96 -4.92 9.58 0.86
C TYR A 96 -5.63 9.65 -0.49
N ALA A 97 -5.49 8.61 -1.32
CA ALA A 97 -6.13 8.57 -2.64
C ALA A 97 -7.66 8.69 -2.55
N ARG A 98 -8.28 8.01 -1.58
CA ARG A 98 -9.72 8.10 -1.32
C ARG A 98 -10.16 9.46 -0.78
N LEU A 99 -9.33 10.13 0.02
CA LEU A 99 -9.63 11.44 0.59
C LEU A 99 -9.80 12.51 -0.51
N VAL A 100 -8.92 12.50 -1.52
CA VAL A 100 -9.00 13.41 -2.69
C VAL A 100 -9.81 12.85 -3.85
N GLY A 101 -10.23 11.59 -3.81
CA GLY A 101 -10.99 10.97 -4.89
C GLY A 101 -10.19 10.66 -6.16
N VAL A 102 -8.87 10.45 -6.04
CA VAL A 102 -7.97 10.13 -7.17
C VAL A 102 -7.50 8.67 -7.12
N SER A 103 -6.96 8.16 -8.23
CA SER A 103 -6.32 6.83 -8.22
C SER A 103 -4.99 6.86 -7.46
N THR A 104 -4.60 5.72 -6.88
CA THR A 104 -3.32 5.62 -6.16
C THR A 104 -2.12 5.82 -7.09
N ASP A 105 -2.27 5.50 -8.38
CA ASP A 105 -1.22 5.65 -9.39
C ASP A 105 -0.78 7.11 -9.54
N VAL A 106 -1.72 8.06 -9.49
CA VAL A 106 -1.41 9.51 -9.51
C VAL A 106 -0.48 9.90 -8.37
N LEU A 107 -0.55 9.22 -7.22
CA LEU A 107 0.31 9.51 -6.07
C LEU A 107 1.71 8.90 -6.20
N ILE A 108 1.81 7.71 -6.78
CA ILE A 108 3.06 6.92 -6.85
C ILE A 108 3.89 7.27 -8.08
N ASP A 109 3.24 7.58 -9.21
CA ASP A 109 3.91 7.87 -10.47
C ASP A 109 4.47 9.30 -10.47
N ASP A 110 5.79 9.45 -10.53
CA ASP A 110 6.47 10.75 -10.55
C ASP A 110 6.19 11.55 -11.84
N ASN A 111 5.67 10.91 -12.90
CA ASN A 111 5.33 11.57 -14.16
C ASN A 111 3.94 12.21 -14.15
N GLN A 112 3.08 11.80 -13.23
CA GLN A 112 1.74 12.37 -13.09
C GLN A 112 1.77 13.59 -12.16
N GLU A 113 1.08 14.65 -12.54
CA GLU A 113 0.88 15.82 -11.68
C GLU A 113 -0.44 15.67 -10.92
N LEU A 114 -0.46 16.14 -9.67
CA LEU A 114 -1.67 16.11 -8.86
C LEU A 114 -2.41 17.44 -9.07
N GLU A 115 -3.48 17.40 -9.85
CA GLU A 115 -4.40 18.52 -10.07
C GLU A 115 -5.49 18.46 -8.99
N LEU A 116 -5.51 19.45 -8.10
CA LEU A 116 -6.59 19.67 -7.14
C LEU A 116 -7.18 21.03 -7.45
N GLU A 117 -8.48 21.10 -7.68
CA GLU A 117 -9.22 22.34 -7.87
C GLU A 117 -9.40 23.03 -6.50
N ASP A 118 -9.07 24.31 -6.40
CA ASP A 118 -9.15 25.11 -5.16
C ASP A 118 -10.60 25.46 -4.77
#